data_AF-A0A8D8ML37-F1
#
_entry.id   AF-A0A8D8ML37-F1
#
_cell.length_a   1.000
_cell.length_b   1.000
_cell.length_c   1.000
_cell.angle_alpha   90.00
_cell.angle_beta   90.00
_cell.angle_gamma   90.00
#
_symmetry.space_group_name_H-M   'P 1'
#
loop_
_entity.id
_entity.type
_entity.pdbx_description
1 polymer ?
#
loop_
_entity_poly.entity_id
_entity_poly.type
_entity_poly.pdbx_seq_one_letter_code
_entity_poly.pdbx_strand_id
1 'polypeptide(L)'
;MLNNQNTMMEQLLEILTLTNNTNKIVDKTFGNHPLEPCQSVSSSGVYQINCDDCSPTSEVYCDADSFDGGWLVVQQRLDGSLNFTRSWTEYRNGFGTPGKSTEFWLGLEALHQITTSGEYELSIELKDERYNEYGYARYTDFKVAGEREKYRMSHLGEHSGMLPDMLSSHKGRRFSTFDQDNDDWGEVNCSVRYYSGGGWWYRSCAQSALNGQYTMNKVGNGISWAAWTDAATYSRMMIRRK
;
A
#
# COMPACT_ATOMS: atom_id res chain seq x y z
N MET A 1 -33.84 7.72 -51.48
CA MET A 1 -33.18 8.24 -50.26
C MET A 1 -33.40 7.24 -49.11
N LEU A 2 -32.74 6.07 -49.14
CA LEU A 2 -32.96 4.99 -48.16
C LEU A 2 -31.66 4.43 -47.55
N ASN A 3 -30.52 5.15 -47.68
CA ASN A 3 -29.21 4.65 -47.25
C ASN A 3 -28.62 5.34 -46.00
N ASN A 4 -29.30 6.33 -45.41
CA ASN A 4 -28.80 7.06 -44.23
C ASN A 4 -29.47 6.66 -42.91
N GLN A 5 -30.59 5.92 -42.92
CA GLN A 5 -31.23 5.46 -41.68
C GLN A 5 -30.63 4.14 -41.17
N ASN A 6 -30.19 3.25 -42.08
CA ASN A 6 -29.54 1.99 -41.68
C ASN A 6 -28.17 2.22 -41.02
N THR A 7 -27.38 3.17 -41.52
CA THR A 7 -26.06 3.51 -40.95
C THR A 7 -26.16 4.12 -39.56
N MET A 8 -27.21 4.91 -39.29
CA MET A 8 -27.42 5.48 -37.95
C MET A 8 -27.85 4.41 -36.94
N MET A 9 -28.70 3.46 -37.35
CA MET A 9 -29.13 2.35 -36.49
C MET A 9 -27.99 1.36 -36.20
N GLU A 10 -27.11 1.11 -37.18
CA GLU A 10 -25.89 0.31 -36.98
C GLU A 10 -24.92 1.00 -36.01
N GLN A 11 -24.69 2.30 -36.15
CA GLN A 11 -23.89 3.08 -35.19
C GLN A 11 -24.52 3.12 -33.79
N LEU A 12 -25.85 3.18 -33.70
CA LEU A 12 -26.56 3.14 -32.41
C LEU A 12 -26.43 1.77 -31.74
N LEU A 13 -26.51 0.67 -32.50
CA LEU A 13 -26.28 -0.70 -32.03
C LEU A 13 -24.83 -0.91 -31.59
N GLU A 14 -23.87 -0.30 -32.28
CA GLU A 14 -22.45 -0.34 -31.93
C GLU A 14 -22.17 0.45 -30.64
N ILE A 15 -22.80 1.63 -30.46
CA ILE A 15 -22.72 2.40 -29.21
C ILE A 15 -23.39 1.66 -28.04
N LEU A 16 -24.55 1.01 -28.28
CA LEU A 16 -25.23 0.18 -27.26
C LEU A 16 -24.43 -1.06 -26.88
N THR A 17 -23.70 -1.68 -27.81
CA THR A 17 -22.81 -2.81 -27.51
C THR A 17 -21.52 -2.37 -26.81
N LEU A 18 -20.98 -1.18 -27.13
CA LEU A 18 -19.84 -0.59 -26.42
C LEU A 18 -20.21 -0.13 -24.99
N THR A 19 -21.40 0.43 -24.78
CA THR A 19 -21.90 0.81 -23.44
C THR A 19 -22.34 -0.38 -22.60
N ASN A 20 -22.76 -1.50 -23.20
CA ASN A 20 -22.97 -2.77 -22.49
C ASN A 20 -21.64 -3.46 -22.08
N ASN A 21 -20.50 -3.07 -22.66
CA ASN A 21 -19.18 -3.57 -22.27
C ASN A 21 -18.50 -2.75 -21.16
N THR A 22 -19.07 -1.60 -20.75
CA THR A 22 -18.55 -0.79 -19.61
C THR A 22 -19.10 -1.20 -18.24
N ASN A 23 -19.92 -2.26 -18.15
CA ASN A 23 -20.46 -2.78 -16.88
C ASN A 23 -19.96 -4.19 -16.50
N LYS A 24 -18.76 -4.56 -16.94
CA LYS A 24 -18.03 -5.68 -16.32
C LYS A 24 -16.99 -5.17 -15.33
N ILE A 25 -17.44 -4.39 -14.34
CA ILE A 25 -16.88 -4.58 -13.01
C ILE A 25 -17.32 -5.99 -12.65
N VAL A 26 -16.41 -6.97 -12.83
CA VAL A 26 -16.64 -8.29 -12.25
C VAL A 26 -16.66 -8.02 -10.77
N ASP A 27 -17.87 -7.92 -10.23
CA ASP A 27 -18.15 -7.86 -8.81
C ASP A 27 -17.68 -9.20 -8.24
N LYS A 28 -16.37 -9.32 -8.02
CA LYS A 28 -15.72 -10.49 -7.42
C LYS A 28 -16.00 -10.45 -5.91
N THR A 29 -17.27 -10.42 -5.54
CA THR A 29 -17.70 -10.63 -4.16
C THR A 29 -17.62 -12.13 -3.90
N PHE A 30 -16.64 -12.54 -3.08
CA PHE A 30 -16.52 -13.91 -2.59
C PHE A 30 -16.55 -13.96 -1.07
N GLY A 31 -17.55 -14.70 -0.56
CA GLY A 31 -17.52 -15.57 0.62
C GLY A 31 -17.21 -14.97 1.99
N ASN A 32 -18.25 -14.81 2.84
CA ASN A 32 -18.35 -14.85 4.32
C ASN A 32 -17.21 -14.35 5.25
N HIS A 33 -16.09 -13.83 4.76
CA HIS A 33 -14.95 -13.36 5.53
C HIS A 33 -14.66 -11.91 5.15
N PRO A 34 -15.31 -10.94 5.82
CA PRO A 34 -15.35 -9.54 5.40
C PRO A 34 -13.96 -8.87 5.27
N LEU A 35 -12.95 -9.43 5.95
CA LEU A 35 -11.58 -8.92 6.07
C LEU A 35 -10.50 -9.80 5.42
N GLU A 36 -10.87 -10.80 4.61
CA GLU A 36 -9.94 -11.75 3.97
C GLU A 36 -10.00 -11.74 2.43
N PRO A 37 -9.95 -10.57 1.78
CA PRO A 37 -10.29 -10.46 0.35
C PRO A 37 -9.34 -11.23 -0.58
N CYS A 38 -8.08 -11.43 -0.19
CA CYS A 38 -7.06 -11.92 -1.12
C CYS A 38 -6.75 -13.42 -0.97
N GLN A 39 -7.16 -14.10 0.10
CA GLN A 39 -6.72 -15.48 0.39
C GLN A 39 -7.23 -16.50 -0.63
N SER A 40 -8.39 -16.27 -1.23
CA SER A 40 -9.04 -17.19 -2.18
C SER A 40 -8.98 -16.74 -3.64
N VAL A 41 -8.25 -15.66 -3.94
CA VAL A 41 -8.25 -15.08 -5.29
C VAL A 41 -7.30 -15.82 -6.21
N SER A 42 -7.77 -16.12 -7.42
CA SER A 42 -7.01 -16.84 -8.45
C SER A 42 -6.35 -15.93 -9.49
N SER A 43 -6.51 -14.61 -9.38
CA SER A 43 -5.92 -13.63 -10.28
C SER A 43 -5.68 -12.31 -9.56
N SER A 44 -4.57 -11.65 -9.87
CA SER A 44 -4.29 -10.32 -9.34
C SER A 44 -5.32 -9.31 -9.84
N GLY A 45 -5.74 -8.38 -8.99
CA GLY A 45 -6.79 -7.43 -9.35
C GLY A 45 -7.27 -6.58 -8.18
N VAL A 46 -8.20 -5.67 -8.49
CA VAL A 46 -8.91 -4.90 -7.47
C VAL A 46 -10.13 -5.68 -7.00
N TYR A 47 -10.33 -5.72 -5.70
CA TYR A 47 -11.40 -6.45 -5.03
C TYR A 47 -12.08 -5.54 -4.00
N GLN A 48 -13.40 -5.71 -3.83
CA GLN A 48 -14.14 -5.02 -2.78
C GLN A 48 -13.91 -5.70 -1.43
N ILE A 49 -13.76 -4.92 -0.37
CA ILE A 49 -13.79 -5.39 1.02
C ILE A 49 -15.09 -5.00 1.67
N ASN A 50 -15.61 -5.87 2.53
CA ASN A 50 -16.77 -5.56 3.36
C ASN A 50 -16.26 -5.24 4.77
N CYS A 51 -16.09 -3.97 5.09
CA CYS A 51 -15.57 -3.56 6.38
C CYS A 51 -16.09 -2.17 6.74
N ASP A 52 -17.13 -2.15 7.57
CA ASP A 52 -17.76 -0.90 8.02
C ASP A 52 -16.75 0.01 8.73
N ASP A 53 -15.86 -0.59 9.53
CA ASP A 53 -14.84 0.13 10.30
C ASP A 53 -13.62 0.55 9.46
N CYS A 54 -13.49 0.10 8.21
CA CYS A 54 -12.36 0.45 7.33
C CYS A 54 -12.58 1.75 6.57
N SER A 55 -13.72 2.40 6.76
CA SER A 55 -14.11 3.61 6.02
C SER A 55 -13.01 4.70 6.04
N PRO A 56 -12.67 5.30 4.89
CA PRO A 56 -13.37 5.20 3.60
C PRO A 56 -12.89 4.08 2.66
N THR A 57 -12.00 3.19 3.10
CA THR A 57 -11.43 2.14 2.23
C THR A 57 -12.46 1.05 1.96
N SER A 58 -12.86 0.90 0.69
CA SER A 58 -13.75 -0.17 0.21
C SER A 58 -13.11 -1.08 -0.83
N GLU A 59 -11.99 -0.67 -1.42
CA GLU A 59 -11.28 -1.41 -2.48
C GLU A 59 -9.85 -1.73 -2.03
N VAL A 60 -9.38 -2.92 -2.40
CA VAL A 60 -7.99 -3.36 -2.17
C VAL A 60 -7.43 -3.99 -3.43
N TYR A 61 -6.10 -3.97 -3.55
CA TYR A 61 -5.41 -4.70 -4.61
C TYR A 61 -4.87 -6.01 -4.06
N CYS A 62 -5.31 -7.11 -4.64
CA CYS A 62 -4.79 -8.45 -4.36
C CYS A 62 -3.77 -8.85 -5.41
N ASP A 63 -2.61 -9.36 -4.96
CA ASP A 63 -1.59 -9.98 -5.79
C ASP A 63 -1.66 -11.51 -5.62
N ALA A 64 -2.01 -12.19 -6.70
CA ALA A 64 -2.12 -13.64 -6.78
C ALA A 64 -0.94 -14.29 -7.53
N ASP A 65 -0.03 -13.48 -8.07
CA ASP A 65 1.04 -13.93 -8.97
C ASP A 65 2.38 -14.07 -8.23
N SER A 66 2.60 -13.26 -7.20
CA SER A 66 3.85 -13.20 -6.44
C SER A 66 3.80 -14.17 -5.27
N PHE A 67 4.88 -14.91 -5.04
CA PHE A 67 5.10 -15.69 -3.81
C PHE A 67 3.92 -16.58 -3.40
N ASP A 68 3.41 -17.39 -4.33
CA ASP A 68 2.25 -18.28 -4.15
C ASP A 68 0.89 -17.57 -3.95
N GLY A 69 0.83 -16.25 -4.16
CA GLY A 69 -0.40 -15.46 -4.10
C GLY A 69 -0.95 -15.27 -2.69
N GLY A 70 -2.18 -14.74 -2.62
CA GLY A 70 -2.86 -14.46 -1.36
C GLY A 70 -2.54 -13.09 -0.74
N TRP A 71 -1.79 -12.24 -1.44
CA TRP A 71 -1.26 -11.00 -0.89
C TRP A 71 -2.24 -9.85 -1.05
N LEU A 72 -2.48 -9.11 0.03
CA LEU A 72 -3.12 -7.81 0.02
C LEU A 72 -2.03 -6.74 -0.02
N VAL A 73 -2.05 -5.87 -1.03
CA VAL A 73 -1.09 -4.78 -1.15
C VAL A 73 -1.53 -3.59 -0.30
N VAL A 74 -0.69 -3.21 0.66
CA VAL A 74 -0.93 -2.12 1.63
C VAL A 74 -0.39 -0.79 1.11
N GLN A 75 0.75 -0.83 0.44
CA GLN A 75 1.42 0.33 -0.14
C GLN A 75 2.08 -0.05 -1.45
N GLN A 76 2.04 0.85 -2.42
CA GLN A 76 2.78 0.68 -3.66
C GLN A 76 3.31 2.02 -4.18
N ARG A 77 4.60 2.04 -4.55
CA ARG A 77 5.33 3.14 -5.20
C ARG A 77 5.97 2.62 -6.47
N LEU A 78 5.80 3.33 -7.58
CA LEU A 78 6.17 2.88 -8.92
C LEU A 78 6.89 3.95 -9.75
N ASP A 79 6.38 5.18 -9.71
CA ASP A 79 6.74 6.23 -10.68
C ASP A 79 6.75 7.65 -10.08
N GLY A 80 6.32 7.81 -8.83
CA GLY A 80 6.24 9.10 -8.16
C GLY A 80 5.07 9.98 -8.59
N SER A 81 4.08 9.42 -9.29
CA SER A 81 2.87 10.13 -9.71
C SER A 81 2.01 10.57 -8.53
N LEU A 82 2.12 9.93 -7.37
CA LEU A 82 1.36 10.26 -6.17
C LEU A 82 2.25 10.85 -5.07
N ASN A 83 1.79 11.97 -4.52
CA ASN A 83 2.45 12.60 -3.37
C ASN A 83 2.11 11.85 -2.07
N PHE A 84 3.16 11.47 -1.33
CA PHE A 84 3.09 10.81 -0.01
C PHE A 84 3.37 11.77 1.16
N THR A 85 3.67 13.05 0.90
CA THR A 85 3.61 14.13 1.88
C THR A 85 2.14 14.40 2.22
N ARG A 86 1.60 13.67 3.20
CA ARG A 86 0.16 13.62 3.50
C ARG A 86 -0.09 13.77 5.00
N SER A 87 -1.25 14.36 5.32
CA SER A 87 -1.69 14.61 6.70
C SER A 87 -2.00 13.32 7.45
N TRP A 88 -2.13 13.40 8.77
CA TRP A 88 -2.57 12.28 9.62
C TRP A 88 -3.89 11.69 9.12
N THR A 89 -4.87 12.54 8.84
CA THR A 89 -6.21 12.13 8.38
C THR A 89 -6.15 11.40 7.05
N GLU A 90 -5.30 11.84 6.11
CA GLU A 90 -5.10 11.16 4.83
C GLU A 90 -4.41 9.80 5.01
N TYR A 91 -3.37 9.69 5.85
CA TYR A 91 -2.74 8.41 6.16
C TYR A 91 -3.68 7.44 6.90
N ARG A 92 -4.52 7.97 7.79
CA ARG A 92 -5.59 7.22 8.45
C ARG A 92 -6.55 6.61 7.43
N ASN A 93 -7.05 7.45 6.53
CA ASN A 93 -8.12 7.10 5.60
C ASN A 93 -7.64 6.34 4.35
N GLY A 94 -6.36 6.45 4.01
CA GLY A 94 -5.85 5.96 2.72
C GLY A 94 -5.93 7.03 1.63
N PHE A 95 -5.11 6.86 0.61
CA PHE A 95 -5.04 7.75 -0.55
C PHE A 95 -4.45 7.04 -1.77
N GLY A 96 -4.75 7.57 -2.96
CA GLY A 96 -4.46 6.90 -4.23
C GLY A 96 -5.55 5.90 -4.60
N THR A 97 -5.32 5.14 -5.67
CA THR A 97 -6.27 4.15 -6.19
C THR A 97 -5.59 2.79 -6.23
N PRO A 98 -6.09 1.76 -5.52
CA PRO A 98 -5.52 0.42 -5.57
C PRO A 98 -5.48 -0.13 -7.00
N GLY A 99 -4.36 -0.74 -7.39
CA GLY A 99 -4.20 -1.26 -8.74
C GLY A 99 -2.78 -1.70 -9.06
N LYS A 100 -2.63 -2.41 -10.18
CA LYS A 100 -1.35 -2.97 -10.64
C LYS A 100 -0.32 -1.90 -11.00
N SER A 101 -0.78 -0.80 -11.59
CA SER A 101 0.07 0.25 -12.18
C SER A 101 -0.21 1.61 -11.55
N THR A 102 -0.64 1.62 -10.29
CA THR A 102 -0.96 2.83 -9.53
C THR A 102 -0.15 2.87 -8.24
N GLU A 103 0.05 4.09 -7.73
CA GLU A 103 0.57 4.31 -6.39
C GLU A 103 -0.57 4.53 -5.41
N PHE A 104 -0.46 4.01 -4.20
CA PHE A 104 -1.46 4.19 -3.16
C PHE A 104 -0.95 3.80 -1.77
N TRP A 105 -1.70 4.23 -0.76
CA TRP A 105 -1.64 3.80 0.63
C TRP A 105 -3.03 3.36 1.07
N LEU A 106 -3.14 2.12 1.58
CA LEU A 106 -4.41 1.49 1.94
C LEU A 106 -5.22 2.27 2.99
N GLY A 107 -4.53 2.96 3.90
CA GLY A 107 -5.13 3.58 5.09
C GLY A 107 -4.79 2.82 6.36
N LEU A 108 -4.40 3.54 7.40
CA LEU A 108 -4.00 2.96 8.68
C LEU A 108 -5.19 2.31 9.41
N GLU A 109 -6.39 2.86 9.30
CA GLU A 109 -7.57 2.28 9.95
C GLU A 109 -7.93 0.94 9.29
N ALA A 110 -8.01 0.89 7.96
CA ALA A 110 -8.22 -0.37 7.24
C ALA A 110 -7.13 -1.40 7.56
N LEU A 111 -5.87 -0.98 7.58
CA LEU A 111 -4.75 -1.85 7.95
C LEU A 111 -4.86 -2.39 9.39
N HIS A 112 -5.29 -1.56 10.34
CA HIS A 112 -5.55 -1.97 11.72
C HIS A 112 -6.65 -3.02 11.81
N GLN A 113 -7.81 -2.78 11.17
CA GLN A 113 -8.94 -3.70 11.19
C GLN A 113 -8.57 -5.06 10.59
N ILE A 114 -7.91 -5.05 9.42
CA ILE A 114 -7.47 -6.27 8.73
C ILE A 114 -6.48 -7.05 9.59
N THR A 115 -5.39 -6.41 10.04
CA THR A 115 -4.34 -7.11 10.82
C THR A 115 -4.77 -7.51 12.23
N THR A 116 -5.91 -7.01 12.72
CA THR A 116 -6.50 -7.44 14.00
C THR A 116 -7.44 -8.63 13.84
N SER A 117 -7.95 -8.88 12.64
CA SER A 117 -8.87 -9.98 12.34
C SER A 117 -8.24 -11.38 12.35
N GLY A 118 -6.90 -11.46 12.34
CA GLY A 118 -6.17 -12.72 12.33
C GLY A 118 -4.65 -12.53 12.37
N GLU A 119 -3.92 -13.59 12.06
CA GLU A 119 -2.46 -13.55 11.96
C GLU A 119 -2.04 -13.27 10.51
N TYR A 120 -1.17 -12.27 10.34
CA TYR A 120 -0.70 -11.85 9.01
C TYR A 120 0.82 -11.84 8.98
N GLU A 121 1.39 -12.35 7.89
CA GLU A 121 2.78 -12.10 7.54
C GLU A 121 2.90 -10.83 6.69
N LEU A 122 4.08 -10.23 6.68
CA LEU A 122 4.42 -9.03 5.93
C LEU A 122 5.52 -9.35 4.92
N SER A 123 5.37 -8.85 3.69
CA SER A 123 6.42 -8.82 2.67
C SER A 123 6.64 -7.39 2.20
N ILE A 124 7.90 -6.99 2.12
CA ILE A 124 8.35 -5.73 1.55
C ILE A 124 9.25 -6.06 0.37
N GLU A 125 8.96 -5.46 -0.79
CA GLU A 125 9.78 -5.55 -1.98
C GLU A 125 10.27 -4.17 -2.39
N LEU A 126 11.52 -4.11 -2.85
CA LEU A 126 12.12 -2.89 -3.35
C LEU A 126 12.86 -3.16 -4.65
N LYS A 127 12.86 -2.14 -5.54
CA LYS A 127 13.77 -2.10 -6.69
C LYS A 127 14.48 -0.76 -6.73
N ASP A 128 15.72 -0.81 -7.18
CA ASP A 128 16.50 0.36 -7.51
C ASP A 128 16.99 0.22 -8.96
N GLU A 129 16.21 0.77 -9.88
CA GLU A 129 16.48 0.66 -11.32
C GLU A 129 17.78 1.36 -11.72
N ARG A 130 18.30 2.28 -10.90
CA ARG A 130 19.59 2.96 -11.16
C ARG A 130 20.76 1.98 -11.12
N TYR A 131 20.62 0.92 -10.33
CA TYR A 131 21.62 -0.14 -10.16
C TYR A 131 21.12 -1.50 -10.66
N ASN A 132 19.89 -1.57 -11.21
CA ASN A 132 19.23 -2.81 -11.59
C ASN A 132 19.18 -3.83 -10.44
N GLU A 133 18.92 -3.36 -9.23
CA GLU A 133 18.84 -4.19 -8.03
C GLU A 133 17.39 -4.43 -7.60
N TYR A 134 17.15 -5.62 -7.05
CA TYR A 134 15.90 -6.02 -6.44
C TYR A 134 16.19 -6.76 -5.14
N GLY A 135 15.36 -6.53 -4.14
CA GLY A 135 15.39 -7.31 -2.91
C GLY A 135 14.04 -7.30 -2.21
N TYR A 136 13.87 -8.27 -1.32
CA TYR A 136 12.71 -8.34 -0.44
C TYR A 136 13.11 -8.63 1.01
N ALA A 137 12.27 -8.20 1.94
CA ALA A 137 12.29 -8.56 3.35
C ALA A 137 10.92 -9.10 3.74
N ARG A 138 10.88 -10.16 4.55
CA ARG A 138 9.65 -10.75 5.09
C ARG A 138 9.69 -10.84 6.59
N TYR A 139 8.51 -10.75 7.19
CA TYR A 139 8.31 -10.86 8.63
C TYR A 139 7.16 -11.81 8.91
N THR A 140 7.37 -12.75 9.82
CA THR A 140 6.39 -13.81 10.11
C THR A 140 5.16 -13.31 10.87
N ASP A 141 5.14 -12.09 11.38
CA ASP A 141 3.97 -11.49 12.04
C ASP A 141 3.98 -9.99 11.75
N PHE A 142 2.80 -9.39 11.64
CA PHE A 142 2.63 -7.96 11.46
C PHE A 142 1.25 -7.51 11.92
N LYS A 143 1.23 -6.57 12.88
CA LYS A 143 -0.01 -6.02 13.41
C LYS A 143 0.10 -4.54 13.73
N VAL A 144 -0.89 -3.78 13.29
CA VAL A 144 -1.00 -2.35 13.59
C VAL A 144 -2.08 -2.15 14.66
N ALA A 145 -1.75 -1.39 15.70
CA ALA A 145 -2.71 -1.03 16.76
C ALA A 145 -3.71 0.03 16.27
N GLY A 146 -4.75 0.30 17.05
CA GLY A 146 -5.77 1.29 16.68
C GLY A 146 -5.31 2.74 16.83
N GLU A 147 -6.17 3.68 16.40
CA GLU A 147 -5.87 5.12 16.42
C GLU A 147 -5.53 5.66 17.81
N ARG A 148 -6.16 5.14 18.88
CA ARG A 148 -5.86 5.51 20.28
C ARG A 148 -4.39 5.27 20.65
N GLU A 149 -3.78 4.27 20.04
CA GLU A 149 -2.38 3.92 20.22
C GLU A 149 -1.50 4.48 19.08
N LYS A 150 -2.04 5.44 18.31
CA LYS A 150 -1.38 6.12 17.21
C LYS A 150 -0.86 5.15 16.15
N TYR A 151 -1.68 4.15 15.82
CA TYR A 151 -1.36 3.12 14.84
C TYR A 151 0.01 2.48 15.05
N ARG A 152 0.40 2.25 16.31
CA ARG A 152 1.70 1.64 16.65
C ARG A 152 1.89 0.32 15.89
N MET A 153 3.08 0.08 15.34
CA MET A 153 3.49 -1.24 14.84
C MET A 153 3.63 -2.19 16.03
N SER A 154 2.51 -2.78 16.43
CA SER A 154 2.40 -3.52 17.70
C SER A 154 3.14 -4.85 17.63
N HIS A 155 3.09 -5.53 16.50
CA HIS A 155 3.75 -6.80 16.28
C HIS A 155 4.58 -6.75 15.00
N LEU A 156 5.74 -7.40 15.07
CA LEU A 156 6.59 -7.72 13.94
C LEU A 156 7.32 -9.02 14.28
N GLY A 157 7.17 -10.03 13.43
CA GLY A 157 7.74 -11.37 13.62
C GLY A 157 9.19 -11.47 13.17
N GLU A 158 9.66 -12.69 13.05
CA GLU A 158 11.03 -13.01 12.62
C GLU A 158 11.28 -12.56 11.19
N HIS A 159 12.43 -11.90 10.97
CA HIS A 159 12.88 -11.44 9.66
C HIS A 159 13.42 -12.60 8.80
N SER A 160 13.19 -12.50 7.50
CA SER A 160 13.87 -13.30 6.48
C SER A 160 13.92 -12.53 5.15
N GLY A 161 14.62 -13.08 4.16
CA GLY A 161 14.68 -12.52 2.79
C GLY A 161 16.08 -12.09 2.39
N MET A 162 16.16 -11.34 1.29
CA MET A 162 17.41 -10.89 0.69
C MET A 162 17.95 -9.61 1.34
N LEU A 163 17.05 -8.71 1.75
CA LEU A 163 17.41 -7.43 2.32
C LEU A 163 17.71 -7.56 3.81
N PRO A 164 18.67 -6.78 4.34
CA PRO A 164 18.93 -6.73 5.78
C PRO A 164 17.72 -6.18 6.55
N ASP A 165 17.56 -6.55 7.82
CA ASP A 165 16.44 -6.10 8.64
C ASP A 165 16.56 -4.61 9.02
N MET A 166 15.75 -3.78 8.37
CA MET A 166 15.63 -2.34 8.65
C MET A 166 14.22 -1.96 9.13
N LEU A 167 13.38 -2.94 9.48
CA LEU A 167 12.03 -2.68 10.00
C LEU A 167 11.90 -3.01 11.49
N SER A 168 12.69 -3.95 12.02
CA SER A 168 12.61 -4.31 13.45
C SER A 168 12.91 -3.15 14.39
N SER A 169 13.71 -2.17 13.98
CA SER A 169 13.91 -0.94 14.77
C SER A 169 12.65 -0.09 14.91
N HIS A 170 11.67 -0.29 14.02
CA HIS A 170 10.37 0.38 13.99
C HIS A 170 9.31 -0.36 14.81
N LYS A 171 9.58 -1.59 15.26
CA LYS A 171 8.68 -2.35 16.14
C LYS A 171 8.40 -1.54 17.41
N GLY A 172 7.11 -1.44 17.75
CA GLY A 172 6.62 -0.68 18.89
C GLY A 172 6.61 0.84 18.71
N ARG A 173 7.03 1.38 17.54
CA ARG A 173 6.95 2.82 17.28
C ARG A 173 5.55 3.22 16.82
N ARG A 174 5.16 4.44 17.18
CA ARG A 174 3.90 5.06 16.75
C ARG A 174 4.07 5.61 15.33
N PHE A 175 2.97 5.74 14.61
CA PHE A 175 2.99 6.39 13.30
C PHE A 175 3.09 7.91 13.48
N SER A 176 3.84 8.57 12.60
CA SER A 176 3.99 10.03 12.60
C SER A 176 3.85 10.57 11.18
N THR A 177 3.26 11.75 11.08
CA THR A 177 3.10 12.54 9.85
C THR A 177 3.63 13.95 10.09
N PHE A 178 3.66 14.78 9.04
CA PHE A 178 4.17 16.16 9.18
C PHE A 178 3.35 17.01 10.17
N ASP A 179 2.07 16.70 10.33
CA ASP A 179 1.10 17.40 11.18
C ASP A 179 0.82 16.67 12.51
N GLN A 180 1.35 15.46 12.70
CA GLN A 180 1.21 14.71 13.95
C GLN A 180 2.50 13.97 14.33
N ASP A 181 3.29 14.63 15.17
CA ASP A 181 4.54 14.08 15.70
C ASP A 181 4.27 13.09 16.84
N ASN A 182 4.58 11.81 16.62
CA ASN A 182 4.56 10.75 17.63
C ASN A 182 5.88 9.97 17.64
N ASP A 183 6.95 10.54 17.09
CA ASP A 183 8.25 9.87 17.04
C ASP A 183 8.98 9.98 18.38
N ASP A 184 10.13 9.29 18.51
CA ASP A 184 10.86 9.23 19.77
C ASP A 184 11.82 10.44 19.93
N TRP A 185 11.92 11.33 18.94
CA TRP A 185 12.84 12.47 18.95
C TRP A 185 12.13 13.78 19.31
N GLY A 186 12.10 14.11 20.60
CA GLY A 186 11.38 15.27 21.12
C GLY A 186 11.84 16.68 20.67
N GLU A 187 12.87 16.79 19.83
CA GLU A 187 13.35 18.09 19.33
C GLU A 187 12.91 18.37 17.88
N VAL A 188 12.62 17.32 17.10
CA VAL A 188 12.42 17.43 15.66
C VAL A 188 11.43 16.36 15.20
N ASN A 189 10.37 16.78 14.52
CA ASN A 189 9.50 15.86 13.78
C ASN A 189 10.26 15.26 12.59
N CYS A 190 10.55 13.96 12.68
CA CYS A 190 11.26 13.19 11.66
C CYS A 190 10.57 13.23 10.29
N SER A 191 9.23 13.20 10.27
CA SER A 191 8.44 13.28 9.03
C SER A 191 8.75 14.57 8.30
N VAL A 192 8.87 15.71 8.99
CA VAL A 192 9.15 17.01 8.36
C VAL A 192 10.60 17.12 7.91
N ARG A 193 11.57 16.82 8.79
CA ARG A 193 12.98 17.16 8.54
C ARG A 193 13.68 16.23 7.56
N TYR A 194 13.43 14.93 7.63
CA TYR A 194 14.21 13.92 6.92
C TYR A 194 13.43 13.25 5.80
N TYR A 195 12.10 13.17 5.90
CA TYR A 195 11.29 12.39 4.96
C TYR A 195 10.27 13.22 4.19
N SER A 196 10.45 14.54 4.18
CA SER A 196 9.65 15.49 3.39
C SER A 196 8.14 15.27 3.54
N GLY A 197 7.68 15.04 4.76
CA GLY A 197 6.29 14.80 5.15
C GLY A 197 5.73 13.41 4.88
N GLY A 198 6.56 12.44 4.45
CA GLY A 198 6.19 11.04 4.37
C GLY A 198 5.82 10.50 5.75
N GLY A 199 4.70 9.79 5.86
CA GLY A 199 4.24 9.19 7.11
C GLY A 199 4.89 7.82 7.34
N TRP A 200 5.37 7.56 8.55
CA TRP A 200 5.99 6.27 8.89
C TRP A 200 6.01 6.02 10.40
N TRP A 201 6.39 4.81 10.79
CA TRP A 201 6.64 4.43 12.19
C TRP A 201 8.02 4.94 12.67
N TYR A 202 8.23 6.25 12.70
CA TYR A 202 9.54 6.82 13.04
C TYR A 202 9.97 6.57 14.49
N ARG A 203 11.29 6.41 14.66
CA ARG A 203 12.01 6.44 15.94
C ARG A 203 12.74 7.77 16.07
N SER A 204 14.03 7.82 15.76
CA SER A 204 14.88 9.03 15.83
C SER A 204 16.01 8.99 14.78
N CYS A 205 15.76 8.90 13.47
CA CYS A 205 14.44 8.90 12.83
C CYS A 205 14.03 7.56 12.24
N ALA A 206 14.79 6.97 11.31
CA ALA A 206 14.37 5.77 10.61
C ALA A 206 15.56 4.97 10.11
N GLN A 207 15.44 3.64 10.04
CA GLN A 207 16.34 2.79 9.26
C GLN A 207 15.71 2.42 7.90
N SER A 208 14.39 2.52 7.79
CA SER A 208 13.65 2.46 6.54
C SER A 208 12.57 3.53 6.51
N ALA A 209 12.24 4.03 5.31
CA ALA A 209 11.10 4.92 5.10
C ALA A 209 10.59 4.79 3.67
N LEU A 210 9.60 3.91 3.48
CA LEU A 210 9.06 3.60 2.14
C LEU A 210 8.14 4.70 1.58
N ASN A 211 7.65 5.55 2.47
CA ASN A 211 6.77 6.67 2.15
C ASN A 211 7.53 8.00 1.94
N GLY A 212 8.87 7.94 1.86
CA GLY A 212 9.70 9.09 1.52
C GLY A 212 9.38 9.64 0.13
N GLN A 213 10.01 10.79 -0.18
CA GLN A 213 9.82 11.46 -1.46
C GLN A 213 10.28 10.56 -2.61
N TYR A 214 9.47 10.45 -3.68
CA TYR A 214 9.95 9.77 -4.87
C TYR A 214 10.98 10.64 -5.58
N THR A 215 12.20 10.13 -5.75
CA THR A 215 13.29 10.85 -6.42
C THR A 215 14.32 9.87 -6.90
N MET A 216 14.77 10.02 -8.15
CA MET A 216 15.90 9.25 -8.68
C MET A 216 17.25 9.92 -8.41
N ASN A 217 17.24 11.20 -8.01
CA ASN A 217 18.39 12.10 -8.07
C ASN A 217 18.86 12.63 -6.70
N LYS A 218 18.13 12.36 -5.61
CA LYS A 218 18.50 12.81 -4.26
C LYS A 218 18.89 11.64 -3.39
N VAL A 219 20.12 11.71 -2.89
CA VAL A 219 20.67 10.83 -1.86
C VAL A 219 20.13 11.31 -0.49
N GLY A 220 19.57 10.40 0.30
CA GLY A 220 19.30 10.59 1.73
C GLY A 220 17.85 10.83 2.21
N ASN A 221 16.89 11.18 1.33
CA ASN A 221 15.50 11.50 1.75
C ASN A 221 14.42 10.84 0.86
N GLY A 222 14.80 9.78 0.12
CA GLY A 222 13.92 9.07 -0.80
C GLY A 222 13.18 7.90 -0.14
N ILE A 223 12.71 6.97 -0.98
CA ILE A 223 12.27 5.64 -0.54
C ILE A 223 13.50 4.88 -0.08
N SER A 224 13.66 4.70 1.23
CA SER A 224 14.93 4.31 1.83
C SER A 224 14.89 3.01 2.64
N TRP A 225 16.02 2.32 2.62
CA TRP A 225 16.37 1.11 3.34
C TRP A 225 17.88 1.16 3.64
N ALA A 226 18.27 1.65 4.83
CA ALA A 226 19.58 2.25 5.11
C ALA A 226 20.84 1.44 4.73
N ALA A 227 20.76 0.12 4.72
CA ALA A 227 21.86 -0.77 4.34
C ALA A 227 21.76 -1.32 2.90
N TRP A 228 20.92 -0.73 2.05
CA TRP A 228 20.70 -1.16 0.67
C TRP A 228 20.50 0.01 -0.30
N THR A 229 19.50 0.87 -0.08
CA THR A 229 19.27 2.07 -0.92
C THR A 229 18.70 3.21 -0.11
N ASP A 230 18.86 4.44 -0.58
CA ASP A 230 18.24 5.63 -0.02
C ASP A 230 17.20 6.27 -0.95
N ALA A 231 17.00 5.69 -2.13
CA ALA A 231 16.13 6.21 -3.18
C ALA A 231 15.71 5.09 -4.15
N ALA A 232 15.09 4.04 -3.60
CA ALA A 232 14.42 3.02 -4.40
C ALA A 232 13.44 3.67 -5.39
N THR A 233 13.38 3.11 -6.59
CA THR A 233 12.43 3.51 -7.65
C THR A 233 11.14 2.71 -7.58
N TYR A 234 11.09 1.69 -6.74
CA TYR A 234 9.90 0.90 -6.48
C TYR A 234 9.88 0.47 -5.02
N SER A 235 8.71 0.56 -4.38
CA SER A 235 8.46 -0.15 -3.13
C SER A 235 7.06 -0.74 -3.13
N ARG A 236 6.93 -1.94 -2.56
CA ARG A 236 5.63 -2.56 -2.33
C ARG A 236 5.61 -3.21 -0.96
N MET A 237 4.59 -2.90 -0.18
CA MET A 237 4.34 -3.48 1.13
C MET A 237 3.05 -4.31 1.05
N MET A 238 3.11 -5.59 1.41
CA MET A 238 2.00 -6.52 1.27
C MET A 238 1.84 -7.36 2.53
N ILE A 239 0.59 -7.68 2.88
CA ILE A 239 0.29 -8.60 3.98
C ILE A 239 -0.47 -9.82 3.45
N ARG A 240 -0.25 -10.97 4.07
CA ARG A 240 -0.97 -12.21 3.74
C ARG A 240 -1.38 -12.92 5.01
N ARG A 241 -2.61 -13.44 5.02
CA ARG A 241 -3.13 -14.22 6.13
C ARG A 241 -2.43 -15.58 6.19
N LYS A 242 -2.10 -16.03 7.40
CA LYS A 242 -1.53 -17.35 7.67
C LYS A 242 -2.58 -18.45 7.79
#